data_AF-A0A7X9EBK5-F1
#
_entry.id   AF-A0A7X9EBK5-F1
#
_cell.length_a   1.000
_cell.length_b   1.000
_cell.length_c   1.000
_cell.angle_alpha   90.00
_cell.angle_beta   90.00
_cell.angle_gamma   90.00
#
_symmetry.space_group_name_H-M   'P 1'
#
loop_
_entity.id
_entity.type
_entity.pdbx_description
1 polymer ?
#
loop_
_entity_poly.entity_id
_entity_poly.type
_entity_poly.pdbx_seq_one_letter_code
_entity_poly.pdbx_strand_id
1 'polypeptide(L)'
;MGFDEVFPVSGQTYARKLDSRILNILSGMAQSAYKFSNDLRLLQHLKEIEEPFEDKQIGSSAMAYKRNPMRSERISSLARHVIINALNPAMTASTQWFERTLDDSANKRISVSEGFLAVDAILNIYINIASGMVVYPKMIEKHLMEELPFMATEIILMEAVKKGKDRQEIHERIRVHSMAAASKVKNEGKPNDLVERIAADEAFGMNLQELKSMLKPENFVGCAPQQVVDFINNYVSPRLENNHIVEVKIELKV
;
A
#
# COMPACT_ATOMS: atom_id res chain seq x y z
N MET A 1 32.06 0.89 -26.42
CA MET A 1 30.85 1.39 -25.73
C MET A 1 29.96 0.27 -25.19
N GLY A 2 30.13 -1.00 -25.59
CA GLY A 2 29.38 -2.11 -24.99
C GLY A 2 27.89 -2.16 -25.36
N PHE A 3 27.52 -1.65 -26.53
CA PHE A 3 26.16 -1.75 -27.07
C PHE A 3 26.11 -2.82 -28.15
N ASP A 4 25.07 -3.67 -28.11
CA ASP A 4 24.84 -4.72 -29.10
C ASP A 4 24.18 -4.20 -30.39
N GLU A 5 23.46 -3.08 -30.30
CA GLU A 5 22.73 -2.46 -31.40
C GLU A 5 23.01 -0.97 -31.55
N VAL A 6 22.72 -0.44 -32.74
CA VAL A 6 22.82 0.97 -33.09
C VAL A 6 21.52 1.46 -33.72
N PHE A 7 21.24 2.76 -33.66
CA PHE A 7 20.14 3.34 -34.41
C PHE A 7 20.44 3.22 -35.92
N PRO A 8 19.64 2.49 -36.71
CA PRO A 8 19.90 2.35 -38.15
C PRO A 8 19.62 3.64 -38.92
N VAL A 9 18.77 4.51 -38.37
CA VAL A 9 18.40 5.81 -38.94
C VAL A 9 18.39 6.85 -37.82
N SER A 10 19.16 7.93 -38.01
CA SER A 10 19.17 9.11 -37.12
C SER A 10 19.31 10.39 -37.94
N GLY A 11 18.81 11.50 -37.41
CA GLY A 11 19.20 12.84 -37.85
C GLY A 11 20.57 13.22 -37.26
N GLN A 12 20.71 14.47 -36.79
CA GLN A 12 21.93 14.90 -36.11
C GLN A 12 22.11 14.22 -34.73
N THR A 13 21.03 13.76 -34.11
CA THR A 13 21.03 13.03 -32.84
C THR A 13 20.14 11.79 -32.91
N TYR A 14 20.30 10.88 -31.95
CA TYR A 14 19.28 9.85 -31.71
C TYR A 14 17.91 10.51 -31.44
N ALA A 15 16.83 9.79 -31.75
CA ALA A 15 15.48 10.32 -31.58
C ALA A 15 15.15 10.57 -30.11
N ARG A 16 14.75 11.80 -29.75
CA ARG A 16 14.35 12.20 -28.38
C ARG A 16 13.16 11.42 -27.84
N LYS A 17 12.43 10.67 -28.69
CA LYS A 17 11.44 9.68 -28.27
C LYS A 17 12.02 8.62 -27.33
N LEU A 18 13.32 8.29 -27.44
CA LEU A 18 13.99 7.40 -26.48
C LEU A 18 13.99 8.00 -25.06
N ASP A 19 14.29 9.30 -24.93
CA ASP A 19 14.31 10.00 -23.64
C ASP A 19 12.92 9.98 -22.97
N SER A 20 11.86 10.15 -23.77
CA SER A 20 10.47 10.02 -23.29
C SER A 20 10.13 8.60 -22.83
N ARG A 21 10.58 7.56 -23.55
CA ARG A 21 10.37 6.17 -23.11
C ARG A 21 11.06 5.89 -21.76
N ILE A 22 12.30 6.34 -21.61
CA ILE A 22 13.07 6.15 -20.37
C ILE A 22 12.37 6.85 -19.20
N LEU A 23 12.02 8.14 -19.34
CA LEU A 23 11.40 8.88 -18.23
C LEU A 23 9.99 8.40 -17.89
N ASN A 24 9.26 7.83 -18.85
CA ASN A 24 7.98 7.19 -18.55
C ASN A 24 8.14 5.89 -17.73
N ILE A 25 9.21 5.12 -17.94
CA ILE A 25 9.52 3.96 -17.09
C ILE A 25 9.83 4.43 -15.66
N LEU A 26 10.65 5.46 -15.51
CA LEU A 26 10.96 6.08 -14.21
C LEU A 26 9.70 6.61 -13.52
N SER A 27 8.80 7.25 -14.27
CA SER A 27 7.48 7.67 -13.78
C SER A 27 6.63 6.49 -13.29
N GLY A 28 6.61 5.36 -14.01
CA GLY A 28 5.90 4.16 -13.57
C GLY A 28 6.44 3.59 -12.25
N MET A 29 7.76 3.60 -12.06
CA MET A 29 8.39 3.22 -10.79
C MET A 29 7.98 4.19 -9.67
N ALA A 30 8.01 5.49 -9.94
CA ALA A 30 7.61 6.52 -8.98
C ALA A 30 6.12 6.41 -8.58
N GLN A 31 5.22 6.14 -9.51
CA GLN A 31 3.79 5.92 -9.22
C GLN A 31 3.59 4.74 -8.26
N SER A 32 4.31 3.64 -8.51
CA SER A 32 4.29 2.45 -7.64
C SER A 32 4.80 2.77 -6.24
N ALA A 33 5.91 3.52 -6.15
CA ALA A 33 6.50 3.94 -4.88
C ALA A 33 5.60 4.90 -4.09
N TYR A 34 4.93 5.84 -4.77
CA TYR A 34 3.99 6.76 -4.13
C TYR A 34 2.79 6.00 -3.55
N LYS A 35 2.20 5.07 -4.32
CA LYS A 35 1.07 4.26 -3.81
C LYS A 35 1.46 3.49 -2.55
N PHE A 36 2.61 2.81 -2.58
CA PHE A 36 3.15 2.12 -1.40
C PHE A 36 3.32 3.06 -0.20
N SER A 37 3.96 4.22 -0.41
CA SER A 37 4.24 5.12 0.70
C SER A 37 2.99 5.77 1.28
N ASN A 38 1.93 5.96 0.49
CA ASN A 38 0.63 6.40 1.00
C ASN A 38 -0.01 5.35 1.91
N ASP A 39 -0.04 4.08 1.48
CA ASP A 39 -0.59 3.00 2.30
C ASP A 39 0.16 2.89 3.63
N LEU A 40 1.51 2.92 3.60
CA LEU A 40 2.32 2.84 4.81
C LEU A 40 2.06 4.00 5.77
N ARG A 41 1.88 5.23 5.24
CA ARG A 41 1.51 6.40 6.07
C ARG A 41 0.16 6.24 6.75
N LEU A 42 -0.82 5.64 6.05
CA LEU A 42 -2.14 5.34 6.63
C LEU A 42 -2.06 4.22 7.67
N LEU A 43 -1.31 3.14 7.40
CA LEU A 43 -1.10 2.04 8.35
C LEU A 43 -0.37 2.51 9.61
N GLN A 44 0.55 3.48 9.48
CA GLN A 44 1.21 4.11 10.63
C GLN A 44 0.27 5.03 11.41
N HIS A 45 -0.67 5.71 10.74
CA HIS A 45 -1.75 6.43 11.43
C HIS A 45 -2.63 5.47 12.25
N LEU A 46 -2.90 4.27 11.72
CA LEU A 46 -3.59 3.19 12.42
C LEU A 46 -2.73 2.47 13.47
N LYS A 47 -1.42 2.77 13.56
CA LYS A 47 -0.46 2.08 14.45
C LYS A 47 -0.38 0.56 14.21
N GLU A 48 -0.69 0.13 12.98
CA GLU A 48 -0.62 -1.28 12.58
C GLU A 48 0.75 -1.63 12.03
N ILE A 49 1.33 -0.72 11.24
CA ILE A 49 2.64 -0.87 10.63
C ILE A 49 3.38 0.47 10.71
N GLU A 50 4.65 0.46 11.11
CA GLU A 50 5.53 1.63 11.13
C GLU A 50 6.73 1.44 10.21
N GLU A 51 7.21 2.55 9.62
CA GLU A 51 8.54 2.58 9.02
C GLU A 51 9.63 2.47 10.10
N PRO A 52 10.85 1.99 9.76
CA PRO A 52 11.92 1.87 10.73
C PRO A 52 12.27 3.21 11.40
N PHE A 53 12.55 3.16 12.70
CA PHE A 53 12.86 4.31 13.54
C PHE A 53 14.22 4.11 14.22
N GLU A 54 15.20 4.97 13.93
CA GLU A 54 16.55 4.84 14.50
C GLU A 54 16.58 5.25 15.98
N ASP A 55 17.46 4.63 16.78
CA ASP A 55 17.58 4.89 18.23
C ASP A 55 17.81 6.38 18.59
N LYS A 56 18.48 7.12 17.70
CA LYS A 56 18.81 8.54 17.87
C LYS A 56 17.86 9.47 17.09
N GLN A 57 16.88 8.94 16.39
CA GLN A 57 15.98 9.74 15.56
C GLN A 57 15.03 10.56 16.44
N ILE A 58 14.96 11.86 16.17
CA ILE A 58 13.99 12.75 16.81
C ILE A 58 12.81 12.90 15.87
N GLY A 59 11.66 12.31 16.24
CA GLY A 59 10.45 12.36 15.42
C GLY A 59 9.76 13.73 15.41
N SER A 60 9.88 14.50 16.49
CA SER A 60 9.41 15.89 16.60
C SER A 60 10.26 16.65 17.62
N SER A 61 10.58 17.92 17.35
CA SER A 61 11.32 18.79 18.27
C SER A 61 10.57 19.11 19.57
N ALA A 62 9.23 18.94 19.60
CA ALA A 62 8.39 19.31 20.74
C ALA A 62 7.61 18.13 21.36
N MET A 63 7.35 17.06 20.61
CA MET A 63 6.52 15.93 21.05
C MET A 63 7.31 14.63 21.08
N ALA A 64 7.84 14.27 22.26
CA ALA A 64 8.72 13.11 22.44
C ALA A 64 8.09 11.76 22.04
N TYR A 65 6.75 11.63 22.11
CA TYR A 65 6.05 10.40 21.72
C TYR A 65 5.78 10.27 20.21
N LYS A 66 5.99 11.35 19.43
CA LYS A 66 5.52 11.42 18.04
C LYS A 66 6.52 10.79 17.09
N ARG A 67 6.12 9.69 16.44
CA ARG A 67 6.85 9.04 15.34
C ARG A 67 6.16 9.33 14.00
N ASN A 68 6.84 10.05 13.12
CA ASN A 68 6.31 10.42 11.80
C ASN A 68 6.86 9.49 10.71
N PRO A 69 6.04 9.14 9.69
CA PRO A 69 6.47 8.36 8.54
C PRO A 69 7.27 9.22 7.54
N MET A 70 8.34 9.87 8.00
CA MET A 70 9.09 10.88 7.24
C MET A 70 9.79 10.31 6.00
N ARG A 71 10.22 9.05 6.04
CA ARG A 71 10.87 8.37 4.90
C ARG A 71 9.83 8.10 3.82
N SER A 72 8.65 7.62 4.21
CA SER A 72 7.50 7.41 3.33
C SER A 72 6.99 8.72 2.72
N GLU A 73 6.95 9.81 3.50
CA GLU A 73 6.62 11.15 3.01
C GLU A 73 7.65 11.68 2.00
N ARG A 74 8.94 11.40 2.24
CA ARG A 74 10.02 11.74 1.29
C ARG A 74 9.88 10.97 -0.03
N ILE A 75 9.53 9.68 0.02
CA ILE A 75 9.17 8.90 -1.19
C ILE A 75 8.03 9.59 -1.95
N SER A 76 6.92 9.91 -1.27
CA SER A 76 5.78 10.58 -1.93
C SER A 76 6.17 11.90 -2.59
N SER A 77 7.03 12.70 -1.95
CA SER A 77 7.48 13.99 -2.48
C SER A 77 8.33 13.83 -3.75
N LEU A 78 9.34 12.94 -3.70
CA LEU A 78 10.22 12.69 -4.84
C LEU A 78 9.46 12.02 -5.99
N ALA A 79 8.57 11.09 -5.68
CA ALA A 79 7.78 10.40 -6.69
C ALA A 79 6.90 11.38 -7.48
N ARG A 80 6.28 12.35 -6.80
CA ARG A 80 5.51 13.41 -7.46
C ARG A 80 6.35 14.22 -8.44
N HIS A 81 7.60 14.53 -8.08
CA HIS A 81 8.54 15.22 -8.98
C HIS A 81 8.80 14.40 -10.24
N VAL A 82 9.16 13.12 -10.10
CA VAL A 82 9.45 12.23 -11.23
C VAL A 82 8.26 12.11 -12.18
N ILE A 83 7.05 11.98 -11.64
CA ILE A 83 5.81 11.84 -12.43
C ILE A 83 5.60 13.05 -13.34
N ILE A 84 5.72 14.26 -12.79
CA ILE A 84 5.55 15.49 -13.57
C ILE A 84 6.72 15.71 -14.53
N ASN A 85 7.94 15.42 -14.09
CA ASN A 85 9.15 15.58 -14.87
C ASN A 85 9.16 14.71 -16.14
N ALA A 86 8.44 13.59 -16.17
CA ALA A 86 8.32 12.74 -17.36
C ALA A 86 7.64 13.42 -18.56
N LEU A 87 6.91 14.51 -18.35
CA LEU A 87 6.34 15.31 -19.44
C LEU A 87 7.41 16.04 -20.26
N ASN A 88 8.56 16.38 -19.65
CA ASN A 88 9.61 17.16 -20.28
C ASN A 88 10.12 16.51 -21.59
N PRO A 89 10.63 15.25 -21.59
CA PRO A 89 11.08 14.64 -22.84
C PRO A 89 9.96 14.33 -23.82
N ALA A 90 8.72 14.17 -23.35
CA ALA A 90 7.57 13.98 -24.24
C ALA A 90 7.33 15.24 -25.10
N MET A 91 7.37 16.41 -24.46
CA MET A 91 7.28 17.71 -25.15
C MET A 91 8.52 17.96 -26.02
N THR A 92 9.73 17.72 -25.50
CA THR A 92 10.95 17.87 -26.30
C THR A 92 10.95 16.99 -27.54
N ALA A 93 10.45 15.75 -27.45
CA ALA A 93 10.39 14.85 -28.59
C ALA A 93 9.35 15.27 -29.65
N SER A 94 8.25 15.92 -29.25
CA SER A 94 7.19 16.32 -30.18
C SER A 94 7.50 17.61 -30.95
N THR A 95 8.42 18.44 -30.45
CA THR A 95 8.74 19.75 -31.02
C THR A 95 10.07 19.80 -31.79
N GLN A 96 10.82 18.70 -31.90
CA GLN A 96 12.05 18.67 -32.70
C GLN A 96 11.75 18.88 -34.19
N TRP A 97 12.38 19.89 -34.81
CA TRP A 97 12.21 20.15 -36.24
C TRP A 97 13.27 19.43 -37.07
N PHE A 98 12.83 18.74 -38.12
CA PHE A 98 13.66 18.04 -39.10
C PHE A 98 14.77 17.19 -38.43
N GLU A 99 16.04 17.42 -38.76
CA GLU A 99 17.16 16.60 -38.27
C GLU A 99 17.56 16.88 -36.81
N ARG A 100 17.27 18.08 -36.27
CA ARG A 100 17.46 18.51 -34.87
C ARG A 100 17.17 20.01 -34.66
N THR A 101 16.64 20.36 -33.49
CA THR A 101 16.70 21.71 -32.91
C THR A 101 17.37 21.70 -31.53
N LEU A 102 18.03 22.80 -31.14
CA LEU A 102 18.91 22.87 -29.95
C LEU A 102 18.16 23.11 -28.62
N ASP A 103 16.86 23.40 -28.68
CA ASP A 103 15.98 23.61 -27.52
C ASP A 103 15.89 22.39 -26.59
N ASP A 104 16.29 21.21 -27.07
CA ASP A 104 16.39 20.00 -26.27
C ASP A 104 17.54 20.01 -25.23
N SER A 105 18.62 20.74 -25.51
CA SER A 105 19.89 20.61 -24.79
C SER A 105 19.77 21.04 -23.33
N ALA A 106 19.17 22.20 -23.07
CA ALA A 106 19.02 22.72 -21.72
C ALA A 106 18.03 21.88 -20.90
N ASN A 107 16.86 21.55 -21.49
CA ASN A 107 15.84 20.75 -20.82
C ASN A 107 16.39 19.37 -20.42
N LYS A 108 17.05 18.68 -21.35
CA LYS A 108 17.57 17.32 -21.13
C LYS A 108 18.60 17.26 -19.99
N ARG A 109 19.44 18.29 -19.84
CA ARG A 109 20.45 18.37 -18.75
C ARG A 109 19.80 18.34 -17.36
N ILE A 110 18.58 18.85 -17.26
CA ILE A 110 17.80 18.92 -16.02
C ILE A 110 16.92 17.68 -15.91
N SER A 111 15.96 17.52 -16.83
CA SER A 111 14.87 16.56 -16.71
C SER A 111 15.36 15.12 -16.66
N VAL A 112 16.34 14.75 -17.51
CA VAL A 112 16.84 13.36 -17.52
C VAL A 112 17.64 13.07 -16.26
N SER A 113 18.59 13.93 -15.91
CA SER A 113 19.46 13.76 -14.74
C SER A 113 18.66 13.68 -13.43
N GLU A 114 17.73 14.62 -13.23
CA GLU A 114 16.87 14.64 -12.05
C GLU A 114 15.93 13.44 -11.98
N GLY A 115 15.44 12.95 -13.11
CA GLY A 115 14.61 11.74 -13.16
C GLY A 115 15.33 10.52 -12.60
N PHE A 116 16.59 10.30 -13.01
CA PHE A 116 17.41 9.20 -12.50
C PHE A 116 17.77 9.39 -11.03
N LEU A 117 18.24 10.57 -10.62
CA LEU A 117 18.64 10.84 -9.24
C LEU A 117 17.46 10.71 -8.26
N ALA A 118 16.28 11.18 -8.65
CA ALA A 118 15.10 11.09 -7.81
C ALA A 118 14.61 9.63 -7.67
N VAL A 119 14.61 8.84 -8.75
CA VAL A 119 14.25 7.41 -8.65
C VAL A 119 15.28 6.62 -7.85
N ASP A 120 16.57 6.88 -8.02
CA ASP A 120 17.61 6.28 -7.20
C ASP A 120 17.39 6.57 -5.70
N ALA A 121 17.16 7.83 -5.35
CA ALA A 121 16.84 8.22 -3.97
C ALA A 121 15.57 7.53 -3.46
N ILE A 122 14.51 7.44 -4.26
CA ILE A 122 13.27 6.73 -3.92
C ILE A 122 13.56 5.26 -3.60
N LEU A 123 14.30 4.55 -4.47
CA LEU A 123 14.60 3.13 -4.32
C LEU A 123 15.48 2.87 -3.09
N ASN A 124 16.47 3.72 -2.84
CA ASN A 124 17.30 3.65 -1.63
C ASN A 124 16.45 3.79 -0.36
N ILE A 125 15.52 4.75 -0.33
CA ILE A 125 14.60 4.90 0.81
C ILE A 125 13.66 3.68 0.92
N TYR A 126 13.18 3.17 -0.22
CA TYR A 126 12.29 2.01 -0.26
C TYR A 126 12.96 0.76 0.33
N ILE A 127 14.20 0.46 -0.08
CA ILE A 127 15.00 -0.65 0.46
C ILE A 127 15.16 -0.51 1.97
N ASN A 128 15.49 0.69 2.44
CA ASN A 128 15.64 0.96 3.87
C ASN A 128 14.34 0.72 4.66
N ILE A 129 13.18 1.18 4.15
CA ILE A 129 11.88 0.95 4.77
C ILE A 129 11.53 -0.54 4.78
N ALA A 130 11.62 -1.20 3.63
CA ALA A 130 11.25 -2.61 3.48
C ALA A 130 12.10 -3.54 4.35
N SER A 131 13.36 -3.17 4.62
CA SER A 131 14.28 -3.96 5.46
C SER A 131 14.02 -3.85 6.97
N GLY A 132 13.26 -2.83 7.42
CA GLY A 132 13.10 -2.52 8.84
C GLY A 132 11.67 -2.18 9.25
N MET A 133 10.68 -2.61 8.47
CA MET A 133 9.28 -2.37 8.76
C MET A 133 8.85 -3.08 10.04
N VAL A 134 8.12 -2.38 10.91
CA VAL A 134 7.63 -2.92 12.19
C VAL A 134 6.14 -3.16 12.10
N VAL A 135 5.69 -4.36 12.43
CA VAL A 135 4.28 -4.75 12.45
C VAL A 135 3.81 -4.91 13.89
N TYR A 136 2.59 -4.45 14.19
CA TYR A 136 1.97 -4.53 15.51
C TYR A 136 0.73 -5.44 15.49
N PRO A 137 0.89 -6.77 15.59
CA PRO A 137 -0.24 -7.71 15.46
C PRO A 137 -1.39 -7.46 16.43
N LYS A 138 -1.11 -6.97 17.64
CA LYS A 138 -2.14 -6.67 18.64
C LYS A 138 -2.99 -5.45 18.30
N MET A 139 -2.43 -4.46 17.59
CA MET A 139 -3.23 -3.35 17.07
C MET A 139 -4.11 -3.80 15.91
N ILE A 140 -3.56 -4.62 15.00
CA ILE A 140 -4.31 -5.22 13.89
C ILE A 140 -5.47 -6.07 14.42
N GLU A 141 -5.19 -6.96 15.38
CA GLU A 141 -6.21 -7.80 16.02
C GLU A 141 -7.30 -6.95 16.68
N LYS A 142 -6.92 -5.90 17.41
CA LYS A 142 -7.88 -4.98 18.04
C LYS A 142 -8.81 -4.33 17.01
N HIS A 143 -8.25 -3.67 15.99
CA HIS A 143 -9.06 -2.98 14.98
C HIS A 143 -9.94 -3.95 14.19
N LEU A 144 -9.40 -5.13 13.86
CA LEU A 144 -10.19 -6.16 13.20
C LEU A 144 -11.38 -6.58 14.06
N MET A 145 -11.18 -6.82 15.36
CA MET A 145 -12.25 -7.24 16.26
C MET A 145 -13.32 -6.16 16.52
N GLU A 146 -13.00 -4.88 16.31
CA GLU A 146 -13.97 -3.79 16.37
C GLU A 146 -14.98 -3.86 15.20
N GLU A 147 -14.55 -4.36 14.04
CA GLU A 147 -15.35 -4.42 12.80
C GLU A 147 -15.88 -5.82 12.46
N LEU A 148 -15.18 -6.88 12.87
CA LEU A 148 -15.49 -8.28 12.54
C LEU A 148 -16.93 -8.70 12.89
N PRO A 149 -17.54 -8.27 14.01
CA PRO A 149 -18.95 -8.59 14.30
C PRO A 149 -19.91 -8.16 13.19
N PHE A 150 -19.67 -7.02 12.54
CA PHE A 150 -20.51 -6.55 11.43
C PHE A 150 -20.29 -7.39 10.16
N MET A 151 -19.04 -7.72 9.86
CA MET A 151 -18.69 -8.56 8.70
C MET A 151 -19.17 -10.00 8.84
N ALA A 152 -19.26 -10.53 10.07
CA ALA A 152 -19.66 -11.90 10.34
C ALA A 152 -21.19 -12.13 10.36
N THR A 153 -22.00 -11.10 10.11
CA THR A 153 -23.47 -11.18 10.17
C THR A 153 -24.06 -12.26 9.28
N GLU A 154 -23.50 -12.48 8.09
CA GLU A 154 -23.93 -13.55 7.18
C GLU A 154 -23.68 -14.95 7.78
N ILE A 155 -22.51 -15.17 8.40
CA ILE A 155 -22.19 -16.45 9.04
C ILE A 155 -23.14 -16.72 10.20
N ILE A 156 -23.40 -15.70 11.03
CA ILE A 156 -24.34 -15.80 12.16
C ILE A 156 -25.75 -16.14 11.66
N LEU A 157 -26.21 -15.49 10.58
CA LEU A 157 -27.50 -15.78 9.95
C LEU A 157 -27.56 -17.24 9.49
N MET A 158 -26.53 -17.72 8.79
CA MET A 158 -26.50 -19.09 8.28
C MET A 158 -26.49 -20.13 9.40
N GLU A 159 -25.79 -19.88 10.50
CA GLU A 159 -25.79 -20.76 11.67
C GLU A 159 -27.15 -20.77 12.38
N ALA A 160 -27.82 -19.62 12.52
CA ALA A 160 -29.19 -19.58 13.04
C ALA A 160 -30.17 -20.39 12.18
N VAL A 161 -30.06 -20.28 10.84
CA VAL A 161 -30.88 -21.07 9.91
C VAL A 161 -30.61 -22.57 10.02
N LYS A 162 -29.34 -22.99 10.18
CA LYS A 162 -28.99 -24.40 10.45
C LYS A 162 -29.60 -24.91 11.75
N LYS A 163 -29.79 -24.04 12.75
CA LYS A 163 -30.53 -24.32 13.99
C LYS A 163 -32.05 -24.27 13.84
N GLY A 164 -32.57 -24.19 12.62
CA GLY A 164 -34.01 -24.22 12.31
C GLY A 164 -34.74 -22.88 12.47
N LYS A 165 -34.02 -21.77 12.54
CA LYS A 165 -34.62 -20.42 12.62
C LYS A 165 -35.02 -19.92 11.23
N ASP A 166 -36.07 -19.10 11.17
CA ASP A 166 -36.48 -18.46 9.92
C ASP A 166 -35.44 -17.43 9.46
N ARG A 167 -35.01 -17.55 8.21
CA ARG A 167 -33.96 -16.69 7.66
C ARG A 167 -34.39 -15.22 7.62
N GLN A 168 -35.64 -14.95 7.25
CA GLN A 168 -36.12 -13.59 7.05
C GLN A 168 -36.32 -12.87 8.38
N GLU A 169 -36.81 -13.57 9.39
CA GLU A 169 -36.90 -13.07 10.77
C GLU A 169 -35.50 -12.76 11.33
N ILE A 170 -34.56 -13.72 11.24
CA ILE A 170 -33.21 -13.51 11.79
C ILE A 170 -32.47 -12.38 11.07
N HIS A 171 -32.59 -12.29 9.75
CA HIS A 171 -31.98 -11.20 8.99
C HIS A 171 -32.48 -9.82 9.47
N GLU A 172 -33.79 -9.67 9.68
CA GLU A 172 -34.36 -8.41 10.16
C GLU A 172 -33.89 -8.08 11.59
N ARG A 173 -33.80 -9.08 12.47
CA ARG A 173 -33.24 -8.90 13.82
C ARG A 173 -31.77 -8.49 13.79
N ILE A 174 -30.95 -9.14 12.95
CA ILE A 174 -29.54 -8.74 12.74
C ILE A 174 -29.47 -7.29 12.28
N ARG A 175 -30.33 -6.87 11.34
CA ARG A 175 -30.36 -5.49 10.85
C ARG A 175 -30.63 -4.51 11.98
N VAL A 176 -31.64 -4.77 12.82
CA VAL A 176 -31.99 -3.91 13.97
C VAL A 176 -30.83 -3.84 14.97
N HIS A 177 -30.26 -4.98 15.37
CA HIS A 177 -29.13 -5.02 16.31
C HIS A 177 -27.88 -4.34 15.74
N SER A 178 -27.60 -4.51 14.45
CA SER A 178 -26.47 -3.89 13.76
C SER A 178 -26.63 -2.37 13.69
N MET A 179 -27.83 -1.86 13.41
CA MET A 179 -28.10 -0.41 13.42
C MET A 179 -27.96 0.19 14.82
N ALA A 180 -28.40 -0.52 15.86
CA ALA A 180 -28.22 -0.09 17.24
C ALA A 180 -26.74 -0.06 17.65
N ALA A 181 -25.98 -1.11 17.35
CA ALA A 181 -24.55 -1.18 17.62
C ALA A 181 -23.78 -0.09 16.84
N ALA A 182 -24.08 0.10 15.55
CA ALA A 182 -23.47 1.15 14.73
C ALA A 182 -23.80 2.56 15.25
N SER A 183 -25.03 2.80 15.70
CA SER A 183 -25.41 4.07 16.35
C SER A 183 -24.61 4.30 17.63
N LYS A 184 -24.45 3.27 18.46
CA LYS A 184 -23.66 3.34 19.70
C LYS A 184 -22.18 3.67 19.43
N VAL A 185 -21.58 3.07 18.40
CA VAL A 185 -20.21 3.39 17.97
C VAL A 185 -20.12 4.84 17.48
N LYS A 186 -20.98 5.23 16.54
CA LYS A 186 -20.87 6.53 15.84
C LYS A 186 -21.33 7.72 16.67
N ASN A 187 -22.40 7.57 17.44
CA ASN A 187 -23.04 8.66 18.18
C ASN A 187 -22.57 8.74 19.64
N GLU A 188 -22.10 7.64 20.23
CA GLU A 188 -21.67 7.61 21.64
C GLU A 188 -20.17 7.35 21.81
N GLY A 189 -19.44 6.99 20.75
CA GLY A 189 -18.00 6.67 20.83
C GLY A 189 -17.69 5.44 21.69
N LYS A 190 -18.66 4.52 21.85
CA LYS A 190 -18.51 3.31 22.66
C LYS A 190 -18.13 2.10 21.80
N PRO A 191 -17.58 1.02 22.40
CA PRO A 191 -17.26 -0.20 21.67
C PRO A 191 -18.48 -0.83 21.01
N ASN A 192 -18.22 -1.53 19.91
CA ASN A 192 -19.19 -2.38 19.22
C ASN A 192 -19.70 -3.47 20.18
N ASP A 193 -21.02 -3.52 20.37
CA ASP A 193 -21.70 -4.47 21.25
C ASP A 193 -22.65 -5.42 20.49
N LEU A 194 -22.47 -5.57 19.17
CA LEU A 194 -23.36 -6.37 18.32
C LEU A 194 -23.43 -7.83 18.77
N VAL A 195 -22.31 -8.42 19.15
CA VAL A 195 -22.25 -9.84 19.57
C VAL A 195 -23.04 -10.06 20.84
N GLU A 196 -22.92 -9.14 21.81
CA GLU A 196 -23.65 -9.15 23.07
C GLU A 196 -25.16 -9.00 22.83
N ARG A 197 -25.56 -8.12 21.91
CA ARG A 197 -26.98 -7.93 21.52
C ARG A 197 -27.58 -9.21 20.93
N ILE A 198 -26.86 -9.83 20.00
CA ILE A 198 -27.29 -11.08 19.36
C ILE A 198 -27.37 -12.21 20.38
N ALA A 199 -26.39 -12.34 21.26
CA ALA A 199 -26.38 -13.35 22.32
C ALA A 199 -27.54 -13.22 23.31
N ALA A 200 -28.02 -11.99 23.53
CA ALA A 200 -29.15 -11.70 24.42
C ALA A 200 -30.52 -11.87 23.75
N ASP A 201 -30.58 -12.02 22.43
CA ASP A 201 -31.82 -12.23 21.70
C ASP A 201 -32.05 -13.73 21.48
N GLU A 202 -32.97 -14.29 22.28
CA GLU A 202 -33.32 -15.72 22.27
C GLU A 202 -33.73 -16.26 20.88
N ALA A 203 -34.19 -15.38 19.98
CA ALA A 203 -34.56 -15.76 18.63
C ALA A 203 -33.40 -16.43 17.86
N PHE A 204 -32.16 -16.02 18.14
CA PHE A 204 -30.96 -16.55 17.49
C PHE A 204 -30.60 -17.97 17.95
N GLY A 205 -31.03 -18.39 19.15
CA GLY A 205 -30.70 -19.71 19.69
C GLY A 205 -29.19 -19.97 19.80
N MET A 206 -28.40 -18.91 20.00
CA MET A 206 -26.95 -18.97 20.14
C MET A 206 -26.49 -18.20 21.36
N ASN A 207 -25.60 -18.79 22.14
CA ASN A 207 -25.00 -18.11 23.29
C ASN A 207 -23.72 -17.34 22.89
N LEU A 208 -23.22 -16.51 23.80
CA LEU A 208 -22.06 -15.66 23.57
C LEU A 208 -20.78 -16.46 23.23
N GLN A 209 -20.59 -17.65 23.81
CA GLN A 209 -19.41 -18.47 23.52
C GLN A 209 -19.46 -19.04 22.09
N GLU A 210 -20.63 -19.51 21.65
CA GLU A 210 -20.84 -19.97 20.28
C GLU A 210 -20.54 -18.84 19.28
N LEU A 211 -21.09 -17.65 19.49
CA LEU A 211 -20.85 -16.50 18.61
C LEU A 211 -19.37 -16.11 18.57
N LYS A 212 -18.70 -16.02 19.73
CA LYS A 212 -17.25 -15.71 19.79
C LYS A 212 -16.40 -16.76 19.07
N SER A 213 -16.81 -18.02 19.10
CA SER A 213 -16.08 -19.09 18.38
C SER A 213 -16.15 -18.95 16.85
N MET A 214 -17.17 -18.27 16.32
CA MET A 214 -17.33 -17.97 14.89
C MET A 214 -16.50 -16.76 14.46
N LEU A 215 -16.19 -15.84 15.38
CA LEU A 215 -15.47 -14.58 15.12
C LEU A 215 -13.95 -14.76 15.17
N LYS A 216 -13.42 -15.80 14.51
CA LYS A 216 -11.97 -16.02 14.39
C LYS A 216 -11.45 -15.35 13.13
N PRO A 217 -10.56 -14.34 13.22
CA PRO A 217 -9.96 -13.64 12.08
C PRO A 217 -9.47 -14.52 10.94
N GLU A 218 -8.80 -15.63 11.27
CA GLU A 218 -8.24 -16.58 10.31
C GLU A 218 -9.28 -17.21 9.36
N ASN A 219 -10.56 -17.23 9.75
CA ASN A 219 -11.63 -17.75 8.91
C ASN A 219 -12.09 -16.75 7.83
N PHE A 220 -11.65 -15.49 7.90
CA PHE A 220 -12.12 -14.39 7.03
C PHE A 220 -11.07 -13.93 6.01
N VAL A 221 -9.93 -14.64 5.90
CA VAL A 221 -8.84 -14.26 4.99
C VAL A 221 -8.94 -14.91 3.60
N GLY A 222 -9.95 -15.77 3.37
CA GLY A 222 -10.13 -16.49 2.11
C GLY A 222 -8.85 -17.20 1.67
N CYS A 223 -8.43 -16.97 0.43
CA CYS A 223 -7.21 -17.57 -0.14
C CYS A 223 -5.97 -16.66 -0.02
N ALA A 224 -5.99 -15.60 0.78
CA ALA A 224 -4.90 -14.62 0.84
C ALA A 224 -3.53 -15.27 1.12
N PRO A 225 -3.37 -16.23 2.05
CA PRO A 225 -2.08 -16.89 2.28
C PRO A 225 -1.58 -17.67 1.06
N GLN A 226 -2.47 -18.42 0.38
CA GLN A 226 -2.11 -19.19 -0.81
C GLN A 226 -1.72 -18.27 -1.96
N GLN A 227 -2.48 -17.19 -2.18
CA GLN A 227 -2.18 -16.20 -3.22
C GLN A 227 -0.80 -15.57 -3.05
N VAL A 228 -0.37 -15.29 -1.80
CA VAL A 228 0.97 -14.76 -1.52
C VAL A 228 2.06 -15.77 -1.89
N VAL A 229 1.91 -17.03 -1.46
CA VAL A 229 2.87 -18.10 -1.77
C VAL A 229 2.98 -18.31 -3.28
N ASP A 230 1.84 -18.41 -3.97
CA ASP A 230 1.78 -18.60 -5.42
C ASP A 230 2.41 -17.42 -6.17
N PHE A 231 2.14 -16.19 -5.72
CA PHE A 231 2.72 -15.00 -6.34
C PHE A 231 4.24 -14.95 -6.21
N ILE A 232 4.76 -15.22 -4.99
CA ILE A 232 6.20 -15.22 -4.74
C ILE A 232 6.90 -16.27 -5.60
N ASN A 233 6.41 -17.51 -5.55
CA ASN A 233 7.06 -18.65 -6.22
C ASN A 233 7.03 -18.54 -7.74
N ASN A 234 5.92 -18.07 -8.32
CA ASN A 234 5.73 -18.10 -9.77
C ASN A 234 6.10 -16.79 -10.48
N TYR A 235 6.15 -15.65 -9.77
CA TYR A 235 6.33 -14.33 -10.39
C TYR A 235 7.46 -13.49 -9.81
N VAL A 236 7.83 -13.68 -8.55
CA VAL A 236 8.89 -12.90 -7.89
C VAL A 236 10.21 -13.65 -7.96
N SER A 237 10.31 -14.84 -7.38
CA SER A 237 11.56 -15.61 -7.30
C SER A 237 12.23 -15.84 -8.66
N PRO A 238 11.50 -16.25 -9.73
CA PRO A 238 12.12 -16.45 -11.04
C PRO A 238 12.71 -15.16 -11.63
N ARG A 239 12.11 -13.99 -11.31
CA ARG A 239 12.66 -12.70 -11.78
C ARG A 239 13.91 -12.32 -11.01
N LEU A 240 13.97 -12.59 -9.70
CA LEU A 240 15.14 -12.27 -8.89
C LEU A 240 16.34 -13.16 -9.29
N GLU A 241 16.11 -14.46 -9.46
CA GLU A 241 17.14 -15.44 -9.86
C GLU A 241 17.76 -15.11 -11.22
N ASN A 242 16.95 -14.68 -12.19
CA ASN A 242 17.41 -14.34 -13.54
C ASN A 242 18.19 -13.01 -13.62
N ASN A 243 18.17 -12.16 -12.59
CA ASN A 243 18.73 -10.79 -12.67
C ASN A 243 19.98 -10.54 -11.80
N HIS A 244 20.68 -11.58 -11.31
CA HIS A 244 21.93 -11.45 -10.53
C HIS A 244 21.90 -10.34 -9.48
N ILE A 245 20.86 -10.31 -8.66
CA ILE A 245 20.65 -9.23 -7.69
C ILE A 245 21.63 -9.40 -6.52
N VAL A 246 22.41 -8.36 -6.26
CA VAL A 246 23.28 -8.27 -5.09
C VAL A 246 22.46 -7.75 -3.92
N GLU A 247 22.63 -8.33 -2.74
CA GLU A 247 22.01 -7.82 -1.53
C GLU A 247 22.59 -6.42 -1.20
N VAL A 248 21.73 -5.41 -1.15
CA VAL A 248 22.12 -4.02 -0.89
C VAL A 248 21.57 -3.59 0.45
N LYS A 249 22.45 -3.20 1.37
CA LYS A 249 22.07 -2.57 2.64
C LYS A 249 22.16 -1.06 2.51
N ILE A 250 21.05 -0.36 2.74
CA ILE A 250 20.98 1.10 2.67
C ILE A 250 20.91 1.71 4.07
N GLU A 251 21.92 2.51 4.41
CA GLU A 251 21.94 3.35 5.59
C GLU A 251 21.58 4.80 5.20
N LEU A 252 20.42 5.26 5.67
CA LEU A 252 20.03 6.66 5.52
C LEU A 252 20.57 7.44 6.71
N LYS A 253 21.53 8.34 6.47
CA LYS A 253 21.93 9.32 7.47
C LYS A 253 20.76 10.29 7.69
N VAL A 254 20.18 10.24 8.89
CA VAL A 254 19.14 11.18 9.35
C VAL A 254 19.81 12.44 9.88
#